data_AF-A0AAW0BFY2-F1
#
_entry.id   AF-A0AAW0BFY2-F1
#
_cell.length_a   1.000
_cell.length_b   1.000
_cell.length_c   1.000
_cell.angle_alpha   90.00
_cell.angle_beta   90.00
_cell.angle_gamma   90.00
#
_symmetry.space_group_name_H-M   'P 1'
#
loop_
_entity.id
_entity.type
_entity.pdbx_description
1 polymer ?
#
loop_
_entity_poly.entity_id
_entity_poly.type
_entity_poly.pdbx_seq_one_letter_code
_entity_poly.pdbx_strand_id
1 'polypeptide(L)'
;MWASEKVITRCPIQDCSLSIDIDIQSSDGKRSGSHTKNLDLFNAAFSSVRHKTEDVVEFSEDAALLELLLKFSHNTEFPDISGLGMDVLSDFESRR
;
A
#
# COMPACT_ATOMS: atom_id res chain seq x y z
N MET A 1 10.89 33.05 0.25
CA MET A 1 10.06 32.01 0.87
C MET A 1 9.31 31.32 -0.26
N TRP A 2 9.83 30.20 -0.75
CA TRP A 2 9.14 29.42 -1.78
C TRP A 2 8.19 28.48 -1.04
N ALA A 3 6.89 28.64 -1.26
CA ALA A 3 5.93 27.65 -0.82
C ALA A 3 6.20 26.39 -1.64
N SER A 4 6.59 25.29 -0.99
CA SER A 4 6.72 24.01 -1.67
C SER A 4 5.36 23.63 -2.24
N GLU A 5 5.30 23.46 -3.55
CA GLU A 5 4.12 22.97 -4.26
C GLU A 5 3.71 21.63 -3.61
N LYS A 6 2.47 21.54 -3.11
CA LYS A 6 1.95 20.32 -2.51
C LYS A 6 1.75 19.30 -3.64
N VAL A 7 2.75 18.46 -3.88
CA VAL A 7 2.67 17.38 -4.86
C VAL A 7 1.52 16.47 -4.43
N ILE A 8 0.46 16.38 -5.25
CA ILE A 8 -0.64 15.45 -4.99
C ILE A 8 -0.15 14.05 -5.35
N THR A 9 0.33 13.33 -4.36
CA THR A 9 0.80 11.96 -4.51
C THR A 9 -0.41 11.03 -4.62
N ARG A 10 -0.37 10.07 -5.56
CA ARG A 10 -1.46 9.11 -5.78
C ARG A 10 -1.18 7.80 -5.03
N CYS A 11 -2.24 7.11 -4.62
CA CYS A 11 -2.13 5.73 -4.18
C CYS A 11 -1.76 4.84 -5.38
N PRO A 12 -0.75 3.95 -5.26
CA PRO A 12 -0.34 3.08 -6.36
C PRO A 12 -1.27 1.89 -6.58
N ILE A 13 -2.23 1.65 -5.68
CA ILE A 13 -3.18 0.55 -5.79
C ILE A 13 -4.33 0.95 -6.71
N GLN A 14 -4.57 0.12 -7.72
CA GLN A 14 -5.67 0.32 -8.68
C GLN A 14 -7.02 0.26 -7.95
N ASP A 15 -7.95 1.10 -8.38
CA ASP A 15 -9.31 1.17 -7.85
C ASP A 15 -9.41 1.48 -6.33
N CYS A 16 -8.34 1.99 -5.72
CA CYS A 16 -8.41 2.50 -4.36
C CYS A 16 -9.17 3.83 -4.31
N SER A 17 -10.32 3.84 -3.65
CA SER A 17 -11.18 5.02 -3.47
C SER A 17 -11.01 5.71 -2.10
N LEU A 18 -10.11 5.19 -1.26
CA LEU A 18 -9.84 5.74 0.06
C LEU A 18 -9.13 7.10 -0.06
N SER A 19 -9.45 8.03 0.85
CA SER A 19 -8.75 9.31 0.93
C SER A 19 -7.30 9.09 1.35
N ILE A 20 -6.37 9.69 0.62
CA ILE A 20 -4.94 9.70 0.95
C ILE A 20 -4.72 10.68 2.10
N ASP A 21 -4.08 10.22 3.18
CA ASP A 21 -3.82 11.00 4.39
C ASP A 21 -2.34 11.01 4.81
N ILE A 22 -1.48 10.33 4.05
CA ILE A 22 -0.05 10.25 4.28
C ILE A 22 0.70 10.09 2.96
N ASP A 23 1.84 10.78 2.85
CA ASP A 23 2.81 10.58 1.78
C ASP A 23 3.97 9.75 2.31
N ILE A 24 4.35 8.71 1.55
CA ILE A 24 5.52 7.89 1.84
C ILE A 24 6.57 8.06 0.75
N GLN A 25 7.85 8.05 1.14
CA GLN A 25 8.98 8.14 0.23
C GLN A 25 9.92 6.94 0.41
N SER A 26 10.23 6.25 -0.68
CA SER A 26 11.24 5.19 -0.72
C SER A 26 12.66 5.74 -0.74
N SER A 27 13.63 4.88 -0.46
CA SER A 27 15.05 5.22 -0.47
C SER A 27 15.60 5.61 -1.85
N ASP A 28 14.92 5.21 -2.93
CA ASP A 28 15.18 5.65 -4.31
C ASP A 28 14.48 6.98 -4.68
N GLY A 29 13.85 7.63 -3.69
CA GLY A 29 13.27 8.97 -3.79
C GLY A 29 11.85 9.03 -4.36
N LYS A 30 11.26 7.91 -4.78
CA LYS A 30 9.88 7.88 -5.30
C LYS A 30 8.88 8.11 -4.17
N ARG A 31 7.84 8.91 -4.46
CA ARG A 31 6.76 9.21 -3.51
C ARG A 31 5.47 8.51 -3.89
N SER A 32 4.71 8.08 -2.90
CA SER A 32 3.39 7.47 -3.07
C SER A 32 2.44 7.90 -1.97
N GLY A 33 1.17 8.10 -2.31
CA GLY A 33 0.13 8.33 -1.31
C GLY A 33 -0.30 7.01 -0.68
N SER A 34 -0.68 7.04 0.60
CA SER A 34 -1.20 5.88 1.31
C SER A 34 -2.27 6.28 2.34
N HIS A 35 -2.65 5.32 3.18
CA HIS A 35 -3.71 5.46 4.17
C HIS A 35 -3.19 4.97 5.52
N THR A 36 -3.06 5.89 6.47
CA THR A 36 -2.51 5.62 7.82
C THR A 36 -3.24 4.46 8.48
N LYS A 37 -4.57 4.43 8.38
CA LYS A 37 -5.39 3.34 8.93
C LYS A 37 -5.02 1.95 8.38
N ASN A 38 -4.73 1.86 7.08
CA ASN A 38 -4.33 0.60 6.46
C ASN A 38 -2.92 0.20 6.91
N LEU A 39 -1.99 1.16 6.90
CA LEU A 39 -0.63 0.90 7.34
C LEU A 39 -0.59 0.42 8.79
N ASP A 40 -1.35 1.05 9.70
CA ASP A 40 -1.46 0.67 11.11
C ASP A 40 -2.08 -0.72 11.30
N LEU A 41 -3.12 -1.05 10.53
CA LEU A 41 -3.84 -2.31 10.68
C LEU A 41 -3.01 -3.51 10.21
N PHE A 42 -2.28 -3.36 9.09
CA PHE A 42 -1.56 -4.45 8.46
C PHE A 42 -0.07 -4.50 8.82
N ASN A 43 0.48 -3.43 9.42
CA ASN A 43 1.90 -3.35 9.76
C ASN A 43 2.08 -2.88 11.21
N ALA A 44 2.32 -3.83 12.12
CA ALA A 44 2.48 -3.54 13.54
C ALA A 44 3.56 -2.50 13.85
N ALA A 45 4.64 -2.47 13.07
CA ALA A 45 5.71 -1.48 13.21
C ALA A 45 5.23 -0.04 12.95
N PHE A 46 4.22 0.14 12.10
CA PHE A 46 3.71 1.44 11.69
C PHE A 46 2.93 2.16 12.79
N SER A 47 2.23 1.40 13.63
CA SER A 47 1.48 1.94 14.79
C SER A 47 2.33 2.75 15.79
N SER A 48 3.66 2.58 15.74
CA SER A 48 4.61 3.30 16.60
C SER A 48 5.12 4.62 15.98
N VAL A 49 4.87 4.83 14.69
CA VAL A 49 5.32 6.01 13.95
C VAL A 49 4.34 7.15 14.24
N ARG A 50 4.84 8.22 14.87
CA ARG A 50 4.10 9.47 15.05
C ARG A 50 4.45 10.42 13.91
N HIS A 51 3.60 10.50 12.89
CA HIS A 51 3.70 11.49 11.81
C HIS A 51 2.59 12.53 11.92
N LYS A 52 2.85 13.76 11.46
CA LYS A 52 1.77 14.69 11.13
C LYS A 52 1.25 14.37 9.74
N THR A 53 -0.01 14.68 9.48
CA THR A 53 -0.70 14.46 8.18
C THR A 53 -0.02 15.18 7.00
N GLU A 54 0.93 16.07 7.27
CA GLU A 54 1.67 16.86 6.28
C GLU A 54 3.10 16.34 6.07
N ASP A 55 3.55 15.39 6.87
CA ASP A 55 4.91 14.87 6.83
C ASP A 55 5.04 13.79 5.75
N VAL A 56 6.14 13.85 5.00
CA VAL A 56 6.55 12.74 4.14
C VAL A 56 7.29 11.73 5.02
N VAL A 57 6.77 10.52 5.11
CA VAL A 57 7.43 9.45 5.88
C VAL A 57 8.44 8.75 4.97
N GLU A 58 9.71 8.86 5.32
CA GLU A 58 10.81 8.23 4.60
C GLU A 58 11.01 6.77 5.07
N PHE A 59 11.20 5.89 4.11
CA PHE A 59 11.48 4.46 4.31
C PHE A 59 12.85 4.10 3.76
N SER A 60 13.46 3.07 4.37
CA SER A 60 14.75 2.53 3.91
C SER A 60 14.61 1.65 2.66
N GLU A 61 13.41 1.14 2.43
CA GLU A 61 13.01 0.26 1.35
C GLU A 61 12.89 1.01 0.03
N ASP A 62 13.19 0.32 -1.08
CA ASP A 62 12.99 0.86 -2.43
C ASP A 62 11.49 0.92 -2.79
N ALA A 63 11.18 1.59 -3.91
CA ALA A 63 9.79 1.75 -4.30
C ALA A 63 9.08 0.45 -4.65
N ALA A 64 9.80 -0.56 -5.16
CA ALA A 64 9.21 -1.84 -5.55
C ALA A 64 8.74 -2.61 -4.31
N LEU A 65 9.54 -2.58 -3.25
CA LEU A 65 9.20 -3.20 -1.97
C LEU A 65 8.08 -2.44 -1.27
N LEU A 66 8.09 -1.10 -1.28
CA LEU A 66 6.98 -0.32 -0.75
C LEU A 66 5.67 -0.56 -1.51
N GLU A 67 5.71 -0.69 -2.83
CA GLU A 67 4.52 -1.04 -3.61
C GLU A 67 3.96 -2.40 -3.20
N LEU A 68 4.84 -3.39 -2.95
CA LEU A 68 4.44 -4.69 -2.46
C LEU A 68 3.79 -4.59 -1.06
N LEU A 69 4.41 -3.86 -0.15
CA LEU A 69 3.87 -3.58 1.19
C LEU A 69 2.46 -2.97 1.08
N LEU A 70 2.30 -1.97 0.21
CA LEU A 70 1.02 -1.30 0.00
C LEU A 70 -0.02 -2.25 -0.56
N LYS A 71 0.32 -3.16 -1.48
CA LYS A 71 -0.61 -4.18 -1.98
C LYS A 71 -1.13 -5.07 -0.85
N PHE A 72 -0.26 -5.51 0.05
CA PHE A 72 -0.65 -6.33 1.20
C PHE A 72 -1.31 -5.54 2.34
N SER A 73 -1.15 -4.22 2.34
CA SER A 73 -1.80 -3.32 3.30
C SER A 73 -3.15 -2.80 2.82
N HIS A 74 -3.53 -3.03 1.56
CA HIS A 74 -4.86 -2.70 1.08
C HIS A 74 -5.78 -3.90 1.32
N ASN A 75 -6.85 -3.65 2.08
CA ASN A 75 -7.95 -4.59 2.26
C ASN A 75 -8.75 -4.69 0.96
N THR A 76 -8.14 -5.28 -0.05
CA THR A 76 -8.71 -5.46 -1.37
C THR A 76 -9.75 -6.57 -1.28
N GLU A 77 -10.89 -6.40 -1.95
CA GLU A 77 -11.84 -7.49 -2.08
C GLU A 77 -11.16 -8.65 -2.80
N PHE A 78 -11.20 -9.84 -2.19
CA PHE A 78 -10.79 -11.04 -2.88
C PHE A 78 -11.79 -11.34 -4.00
N PRO A 79 -11.33 -11.83 -5.16
CA PRO A 79 -12.23 -12.29 -6.21
C PRO A 79 -13.26 -13.26 -5.64
N ASP A 80 -14.51 -13.18 -6.09
CA ASP A 80 -15.51 -14.18 -5.72
C ASP A 80 -15.10 -15.53 -6.31
N ILE A 81 -14.73 -16.46 -5.43
CA ILE A 81 -14.34 -17.83 -5.78
C ILE A 81 -15.47 -18.83 -5.62
N SER A 82 -16.69 -18.39 -5.27
CA SER A 82 -17.83 -19.29 -5.06
C SER A 82 -18.21 -20.10 -6.31
N GLY A 83 -17.85 -19.60 -7.49
CA GLY A 83 -18.02 -20.29 -8.77
C GLY A 83 -16.86 -21.21 -9.18
N LEU A 84 -15.77 -21.27 -8.42
CA LEU A 84 -14.63 -22.14 -8.73
C LEU A 84 -14.91 -23.57 -8.24
N GLY A 85 -14.80 -24.54 -9.14
CA GLY A 85 -14.93 -25.95 -8.80
C GLY A 85 -13.66 -26.52 -8.15
N MET A 86 -13.78 -27.72 -7.56
CA MET A 86 -12.65 -28.44 -6.94
C MET A 86 -11.54 -28.77 -7.94
N ASP A 87 -11.85 -28.80 -9.23
CA ASP A 87 -10.90 -28.97 -10.33
C ASP A 87 -9.81 -27.89 -10.32
N VAL A 88 -10.16 -26.64 -10.01
CA VAL A 88 -9.21 -25.52 -9.93
C VAL A 88 -8.19 -25.74 -8.81
N LEU A 89 -8.62 -26.33 -7.68
CA LEU A 89 -7.73 -26.66 -6.57
C LEU A 89 -6.79 -27.83 -6.93
N SER A 90 -7.33 -28.88 -7.55
CA SER A 90 -6.52 -30.03 -8.00
C SER A 90 -5.47 -29.64 -9.04
N ASP A 91 -5.80 -28.73 -9.95
CA ASP A 91 -4.85 -28.22 -10.94
C ASP A 91 -3.71 -27.42 -10.29
N PHE A 92 -4.00 -26.68 -9.22
CA PHE A 92 -3.00 -25.92 -8.48
C PHE A 92 -2.01 -26.83 -7.74
N GLU A 93 -2.48 -27.92 -7.13
CA GLU A 93 -1.64 -28.89 -6.43
C GLU A 93 -0.72 -29.65 -7.40
N SER A 94 -1.16 -29.90 -8.63
CA SER A 94 -0.37 -30.62 -9.64
C SER A 94 0.82 -29.81 -10.20
N ARG A 95 0.85 -28.49 -9.96
CA ARG A 95 1.87 -27.55 -10.49
C ARG A 95 2.90 -27.12 -9.44
N ARG A 96 2.84 -27.67 -8.24
CA ARG A 96 3.78 -27.40 -7.15
C ARG A 96 4.81 -28.52 -7.05
#